data_AF-A0A7X9Q613-F1
#
_entry.id   AF-A0A7X9Q613-F1
#
_cell.length_a   1.000
_cell.length_b   1.000
_cell.length_c   1.000
_cell.angle_alpha   90.00
_cell.angle_beta   90.00
_cell.angle_gamma   90.00
#
_symmetry.space_group_name_H-M   'P 1'
#
loop_
_entity.id
_entity.type
_entity.pdbx_description
1 polymer ?
#
loop_
_entity_poly.entity_id
_entity_poly.type
_entity_poly.pdbx_seq_one_letter_code
_entity_poly.pdbx_strand_id
1 'polypeptide(L)'
;MKKNITFVTIVFILLSLYSSVHAQTKIIKKGAKYDTIIVKKGYKPIKKAKPVAVQVSVKEIVLPVPEYINQPYYFDHDKNNLIKLENANALMVTKKKTLGLKGAKQLLSMDAASSKIRFVAKKDIVFFIKTSGDVIDLTSYIKLYEFVPVGQKREVTVTTKEGMLNNKEEAIGRLISFSVKMISKDNYQIQLPEQLAAGEYGFVWVKNMELKEFTVFAFGIDWKSSD
;
A
#
# COMPACT_ATOMS: atom_id res chain seq x y z
N MET A 1 -1.74 66.18 -14.82
CA MET A 1 -2.96 67.00 -14.78
C MET A 1 -4.18 66.10 -14.87
N LYS A 2 -5.08 66.16 -13.86
CA LYS A 2 -6.54 65.88 -13.84
C LYS A 2 -7.04 64.60 -14.55
N LYS A 3 -7.90 63.70 -14.03
CA LYS A 3 -8.83 63.54 -12.88
C LYS A 3 -9.31 62.06 -13.04
N ASN A 4 -9.61 61.26 -12.01
CA ASN A 4 -10.93 61.20 -11.38
C ASN A 4 -10.89 60.25 -10.17
N ILE A 5 -11.39 60.79 -9.06
CA ILE A 5 -11.74 60.16 -7.80
C ILE A 5 -13.23 59.83 -7.88
N THR A 6 -13.64 58.57 -7.69
CA THR A 6 -14.87 58.13 -6.99
C THR A 6 -15.09 56.62 -7.18
N PHE A 7 -14.59 55.80 -6.26
CA PHE A 7 -15.28 54.56 -5.88
C PHE A 7 -15.27 54.49 -4.35
N VAL A 8 -16.20 55.26 -3.82
CA VAL A 8 -16.59 55.41 -2.43
C VAL A 8 -17.16 54.07 -1.96
N THR A 9 -16.48 53.48 -0.96
CA THR A 9 -17.11 53.20 0.33
C THR A 9 -18.36 52.29 0.32
N ILE A 10 -18.22 51.00 -0.02
CA ILE A 10 -19.20 49.95 0.32
C ILE A 10 -18.48 48.62 0.65
N VAL A 11 -17.57 48.64 1.63
CA VAL A 11 -16.98 47.39 2.21
C VAL A 11 -16.95 47.42 3.74
N PHE A 12 -17.50 48.48 4.36
CA PHE A 12 -17.62 48.58 5.81
C PHE A 12 -19.09 48.83 6.15
N ILE A 13 -19.62 48.04 7.08
CA ILE A 13 -20.96 48.10 7.69
C ILE A 13 -22.02 47.24 6.97
N LEU A 14 -22.02 45.95 7.31
CA LEU A 14 -23.14 44.98 7.42
C LEU A 14 -22.46 43.59 7.47
N LEU A 15 -22.19 42.92 8.59
CA LEU A 15 -23.05 42.57 9.71
C LEU A 15 -22.12 42.30 10.92
N SER A 16 -22.11 43.25 11.84
CA SER A 16 -21.71 43.03 13.23
C SER A 16 -22.99 42.86 14.03
N LEU A 17 -23.48 41.63 14.17
CA LEU A 17 -24.53 41.26 15.12
C LEU A 17 -24.57 39.73 15.15
N TYR A 18 -23.80 39.12 16.04
CA TYR A 18 -24.17 37.94 16.84
C TYR A 18 -23.06 37.75 17.87
N SER A 19 -23.22 38.44 19.00
CA SER A 19 -22.38 38.27 20.17
C SER A 19 -22.81 37.05 20.98
N SER A 20 -21.80 36.42 21.58
CA SER A 20 -21.78 35.74 22.88
C SER A 20 -22.59 34.45 23.08
N VAL A 21 -21.87 33.32 23.15
CA VAL A 21 -22.11 32.28 24.17
C VAL A 21 -20.78 31.74 24.71
N HIS A 22 -20.51 32.12 25.96
CA HIS A 22 -19.84 31.42 27.06
C HIS A 22 -18.67 30.45 26.82
N ALA A 23 -17.58 30.79 27.49
CA ALA A 23 -16.42 29.97 27.78
C ALA A 23 -16.76 28.69 28.55
N GLN A 24 -16.11 27.58 28.16
CA GLN A 24 -15.60 26.59 29.10
C GLN A 24 -14.19 26.18 28.67
N THR A 25 -13.20 26.71 29.36
CA THR A 25 -11.83 26.20 29.37
C THR A 25 -11.82 24.82 30.03
N LYS A 26 -11.64 23.76 29.24
CA LYS A 26 -11.16 22.48 29.77
C LYS A 26 -9.66 22.39 29.53
N ILE A 27 -8.92 22.46 30.64
CA ILE A 27 -7.51 22.12 30.73
C ILE A 27 -7.36 20.65 30.28
N ILE A 28 -6.79 20.42 29.10
CA ILE A 28 -6.46 19.07 28.63
C ILE A 28 -5.14 18.67 29.28
N LYS A 29 -5.23 17.71 30.22
CA LYS A 29 -4.06 17.01 30.76
C LYS A 29 -3.39 16.19 29.66
N LYS A 30 -2.07 16.37 29.58
CA LYS A 30 -1.08 15.61 28.80
C LYS A 30 -1.26 14.10 29.01
N GLY A 31 -1.38 13.34 27.92
CA GLY A 31 -1.39 11.88 27.95
C GLY A 31 -1.92 11.30 26.64
N ALA A 32 -1.01 11.06 25.69
CA ALA A 32 -1.30 10.37 24.45
C ALA A 32 -1.94 9.00 24.72
N LYS A 33 -3.11 8.74 24.12
CA LYS A 33 -3.69 7.40 24.04
C LYS A 33 -3.76 7.02 22.57
N TYR A 34 -3.12 5.91 22.25
CA TYR A 34 -3.05 5.33 20.92
C TYR A 34 -4.38 4.68 20.57
N ASP A 35 -4.79 4.76 19.30
CA ASP A 35 -5.97 4.11 18.75
C ASP A 35 -5.74 2.60 18.64
N THR A 36 -6.29 1.82 19.57
CA THR A 36 -6.26 0.35 19.58
C THR A 36 -7.43 -0.21 18.75
N ILE A 37 -7.17 -1.23 17.91
CA ILE A 37 -8.22 -1.94 17.15
C ILE A 37 -8.63 -3.20 17.92
N ILE A 38 -9.91 -3.34 18.23
CA ILE A 38 -10.48 -4.51 18.94
C ILE A 38 -11.32 -5.32 17.96
N VAL A 39 -10.97 -6.58 17.72
CA VAL A 39 -11.81 -7.53 16.96
C VAL A 39 -12.28 -8.67 17.88
N LYS A 40 -13.57 -8.67 18.23
CA LYS A 40 -14.22 -9.77 18.98
C LYS A 40 -14.67 -10.86 18.02
N LYS A 41 -14.14 -12.09 18.17
CA LYS A 41 -14.63 -13.28 17.44
C LYS A 41 -15.54 -14.09 18.37
N GLY A 42 -16.84 -14.13 18.08
CA GLY A 42 -17.83 -14.86 18.89
C GLY A 42 -17.91 -16.34 18.49
N TYR A 43 -17.89 -17.24 19.47
CA TYR A 43 -18.26 -18.66 19.33
C TYR A 43 -19.56 -18.93 20.09
N LYS A 44 -20.49 -19.68 19.46
CA LYS A 44 -21.76 -20.14 20.08
C LYS A 44 -21.50 -21.28 21.08
N PRO A 45 -22.27 -21.39 22.20
CA PRO A 45 -21.99 -22.38 23.23
C PRO A 45 -22.74 -23.71 23.01
N ILE A 46 -22.07 -24.83 23.25
CA ILE A 46 -22.68 -26.15 23.50
C ILE A 46 -22.67 -26.38 25.03
N LYS A 47 -23.77 -26.92 25.55
CA LYS A 47 -24.09 -27.02 26.99
C LYS A 47 -23.29 -28.10 27.75
N LYS A 48 -22.77 -27.64 28.90
CA LYS A 48 -22.68 -28.24 30.25
C LYS A 48 -21.83 -29.52 30.48
N ALA A 49 -20.63 -29.27 31.01
CA ALA A 49 -20.09 -29.96 32.20
C ALA A 49 -19.35 -28.92 33.06
N LYS A 50 -19.35 -29.08 34.40
CA LYS A 50 -18.89 -28.11 35.42
C LYS A 50 -17.63 -27.32 35.01
N PRO A 51 -17.66 -25.97 34.95
CA PRO A 51 -16.45 -25.22 34.68
C PRO A 51 -15.69 -24.99 35.98
N VAL A 52 -14.57 -25.67 36.15
CA VAL A 52 -13.44 -25.06 36.84
C VAL A 52 -13.13 -23.81 36.05
N ALA A 53 -13.28 -22.64 36.66
CA ALA A 53 -13.01 -21.36 36.01
C ALA A 53 -11.50 -21.22 35.79
N VAL A 54 -10.99 -21.89 34.75
CA VAL A 54 -9.75 -21.49 34.11
C VAL A 54 -10.11 -20.17 33.43
N GLN A 55 -9.79 -19.06 34.11
CA GLN A 55 -9.73 -17.76 33.47
C GLN A 55 -8.65 -17.85 32.39
N VAL A 56 -9.03 -18.33 31.20
CA VAL A 56 -8.25 -18.16 29.98
C VAL A 56 -8.25 -16.67 29.74
N SER A 57 -7.23 -15.98 30.25
CA SER A 57 -6.98 -14.59 29.92
C SER A 57 -6.78 -14.54 28.41
N VAL A 58 -7.81 -14.15 27.68
CA VAL A 58 -7.71 -13.84 26.25
C VAL A 58 -6.75 -12.66 26.17
N LYS A 59 -5.47 -12.93 25.90
CA LYS A 59 -4.50 -11.87 25.60
C LYS A 59 -5.02 -11.17 24.34
N GLU A 60 -5.36 -9.90 24.49
CA GLU A 60 -5.71 -9.02 23.39
C GLU A 60 -4.51 -8.92 22.45
N ILE A 61 -4.65 -9.39 21.22
CA ILE A 61 -3.59 -9.33 20.21
C ILE A 61 -3.62 -7.92 19.62
N VAL A 62 -2.69 -7.08 20.05
CA VAL A 62 -2.47 -5.75 19.47
C VAL A 62 -1.68 -5.90 18.17
N LEU A 63 -2.28 -5.49 17.05
CA LEU A 63 -1.61 -5.53 15.75
C LEU A 63 -0.54 -4.43 15.66
N PRO A 64 0.65 -4.73 15.12
CA PRO A 64 1.67 -3.73 14.87
C PRO A 64 1.23 -2.76 13.77
N VAL A 65 1.68 -1.51 13.86
CA VAL A 65 1.41 -0.48 12.86
C VAL A 65 2.67 -0.14 12.07
N PRO A 66 2.59 0.09 10.75
CA PRO A 66 3.72 0.53 9.95
C PRO A 66 4.34 1.84 10.45
N GLU A 67 5.67 1.87 10.51
CA GLU A 67 6.44 3.04 10.94
C GLU A 67 6.32 4.19 9.92
N TYR A 68 6.44 3.85 8.63
CA TYR A 68 6.49 4.82 7.54
C TYR A 68 5.22 4.82 6.70
N ILE A 69 4.83 6.02 6.30
CA ILE A 69 3.74 6.26 5.36
C ILE A 69 4.17 5.82 3.96
N ASN A 70 3.23 5.25 3.21
CA ASN A 70 3.35 4.77 1.84
C ASN A 70 4.39 3.66 1.63
N GLN A 71 4.78 2.96 2.69
CA GLN A 71 5.64 1.80 2.63
C GLN A 71 4.87 0.55 3.07
N PRO A 72 4.74 -0.46 2.20
CA PRO A 72 4.24 -1.77 2.59
C PRO A 72 5.25 -2.51 3.46
N TYR A 73 4.73 -3.29 4.40
CA TYR A 73 5.47 -4.18 5.29
C TYR A 73 4.84 -5.56 5.22
N TYR A 74 5.66 -6.60 5.19
CA TYR A 74 5.16 -7.96 5.41
C TYR A 74 4.80 -8.14 6.89
N PHE A 75 3.65 -8.75 7.16
CA PHE A 75 3.22 -9.10 8.51
C PHE A 75 3.59 -10.54 8.84
N ASP A 76 4.53 -10.70 9.77
CA ASP A 76 4.87 -12.00 10.36
C ASP A 76 3.85 -12.31 11.45
N HIS A 77 2.91 -13.20 11.13
CA HIS A 77 1.85 -13.63 12.04
C HIS A 77 2.40 -14.31 13.30
N ASP A 78 3.51 -15.03 13.21
CA ASP A 78 4.06 -15.82 14.32
C ASP A 78 4.75 -14.93 15.34
N LYS A 79 5.48 -13.91 14.85
CA LYS A 79 6.22 -12.96 15.70
C LYS A 79 5.44 -11.70 16.02
N ASN A 80 4.25 -11.54 15.44
CA ASN A 80 3.43 -10.33 15.52
C ASN A 80 4.26 -9.05 15.22
N ASN A 81 5.06 -9.10 14.15
CA ASN A 81 5.95 -8.00 13.78
C ASN A 81 5.82 -7.63 12.29
N LEU A 82 6.37 -6.46 11.95
CA LEU A 82 6.39 -5.96 10.58
C LEU A 82 7.81 -5.98 10.03
N ILE A 83 7.96 -6.59 8.87
CA ILE A 83 9.23 -6.72 8.16
C ILE A 83 9.24 -5.75 6.99
N LYS A 84 10.26 -4.88 6.93
CA LYS A 84 10.48 -3.95 5.82
C LYS A 84 10.82 -4.74 4.56
N LEU A 85 10.20 -4.37 3.45
CA LEU A 85 10.55 -4.89 2.13
C LEU A 85 11.83 -4.23 1.60
N GLU A 86 12.43 -4.82 0.56
CA GLU A 86 13.58 -4.22 -0.10
C GLU A 86 13.15 -2.95 -0.86
N ASN A 87 13.87 -1.85 -0.67
CA ASN A 87 13.73 -0.67 -1.53
C ASN A 87 14.63 -0.84 -2.76
N ALA A 88 14.08 -1.39 -3.84
CA ALA A 88 14.78 -1.54 -5.11
C ALA A 88 14.58 -0.31 -5.99
N ASN A 89 15.67 0.18 -6.59
CA ASN A 89 15.57 1.20 -7.63
C ASN A 89 15.06 0.55 -8.92
N ALA A 90 14.09 1.19 -9.55
CA ALA A 90 13.51 0.76 -10.80
C ALA A 90 13.38 1.92 -11.77
N LEU A 91 13.30 1.55 -13.04
CA LEU A 91 13.13 2.49 -14.15
C LEU A 91 12.11 1.95 -15.16
N MET A 92 11.44 2.89 -15.83
CA MET A 92 10.51 2.58 -16.91
C MET A 92 11.27 2.53 -18.25
N VAL A 93 11.37 1.34 -18.85
CA VAL A 93 12.01 1.15 -20.16
C VAL A 93 10.94 1.08 -21.25
N THR A 94 11.08 1.91 -22.29
CA THR A 94 10.29 1.77 -23.51
C THR A 94 11.11 1.06 -24.58
N LYS A 95 10.73 -0.16 -24.93
CA LYS A 95 11.33 -0.91 -26.06
C LYS A 95 10.45 -0.71 -27.30
N LYS A 96 10.97 0.00 -28.31
CA LYS A 96 10.34 0.14 -29.63
C LYS A 96 10.57 -1.14 -30.44
N LYS A 97 9.53 -1.69 -31.05
CA LYS A 97 9.62 -2.91 -31.86
C LYS A 97 9.85 -2.58 -33.33
N THR A 98 10.67 -3.33 -34.07
CA THR A 98 10.91 -3.21 -35.53
C THR A 98 10.71 -1.79 -36.09
N LEU A 99 11.59 -0.85 -35.73
CA LEU A 99 11.55 0.56 -36.16
C LEU A 99 10.22 1.32 -35.86
N GLY A 100 9.39 0.83 -34.94
CA GLY A 100 8.09 1.39 -34.54
C GLY A 100 6.87 0.74 -35.20
N LEU A 101 7.04 -0.11 -36.22
CA LEU A 101 5.93 -0.67 -37.01
C LEU A 101 5.07 -1.69 -36.24
N LYS A 102 5.68 -2.38 -35.28
CA LYS A 102 5.01 -3.36 -34.39
C LYS A 102 4.62 -2.76 -33.04
N GLY A 103 4.72 -1.44 -32.88
CA GLY A 103 4.37 -0.73 -31.66
C GLY A 103 5.50 -0.67 -30.63
N ALA A 104 5.13 -0.52 -29.37
CA ALA A 104 6.07 -0.33 -28.26
C ALA A 104 5.61 -1.07 -27.00
N LYS A 105 6.57 -1.47 -26.18
CA LYS A 105 6.34 -2.13 -24.89
C LYS A 105 6.99 -1.30 -23.78
N GLN A 106 6.23 -1.03 -22.73
CA GLN A 106 6.73 -0.42 -21.50
C GLN A 106 6.98 -1.49 -20.45
N LEU A 107 8.19 -1.49 -19.91
CA LEU A 107 8.67 -2.44 -18.92
C LEU A 107 9.09 -1.70 -17.66
N LEU A 108 8.69 -2.20 -16.51
CA LEU A 108 9.38 -1.89 -15.26
C LEU A 108 10.61 -2.79 -15.20
N SER A 109 11.78 -2.20 -14.98
CA SER A 109 13.04 -2.92 -14.83
C SER A 109 13.67 -2.56 -13.49
N MET A 110 14.05 -3.58 -12.72
CA MET A 110 14.91 -3.44 -11.54
C MET A 110 16.24 -4.14 -11.80
N ASP A 111 17.30 -3.58 -11.23
CA ASP A 111 18.58 -4.28 -11.16
C ASP A 111 18.53 -5.42 -10.14
N ALA A 112 19.45 -6.37 -10.29
CA ALA A 112 19.50 -7.66 -9.63
C ALA A 112 18.39 -8.65 -10.04
N ALA A 113 18.77 -9.91 -10.20
CA ALA A 113 17.87 -11.00 -10.58
C ALA A 113 17.01 -11.51 -9.40
N SER A 114 17.33 -11.12 -8.17
CA SER A 114 16.73 -11.64 -6.93
C SER A 114 16.59 -10.56 -5.88
N SER A 115 15.48 -10.60 -5.13
CA SER A 115 15.30 -9.79 -3.93
C SER A 115 16.25 -10.20 -2.81
N LYS A 116 16.67 -9.22 -1.99
CA LYS A 116 17.39 -9.45 -0.73
C LYS A 116 16.47 -9.93 0.39
N ILE A 117 15.23 -9.42 0.41
CA ILE A 117 14.21 -9.84 1.36
C ILE A 117 13.38 -10.94 0.73
N ARG A 118 13.34 -12.10 1.37
CA ARG A 118 12.65 -13.29 0.86
C ARG A 118 11.84 -13.94 1.97
N PHE A 119 10.70 -14.53 1.59
CA PHE A 119 9.80 -15.23 2.49
C PHE A 119 9.49 -16.62 1.94
N VAL A 120 9.16 -17.56 2.81
CA VAL A 120 8.68 -18.88 2.39
C VAL A 120 7.22 -18.79 1.97
N ALA A 121 6.85 -19.50 0.90
CA ALA A 121 5.49 -19.57 0.41
C ALA A 121 4.54 -20.10 1.51
N LYS A 122 3.46 -19.36 1.75
CA LYS A 122 2.42 -19.70 2.73
C LYS A 122 1.05 -19.17 2.28
N LYS A 123 -0.02 -19.76 2.80
CA LYS A 123 -1.40 -19.42 2.42
C LYS A 123 -1.85 -18.03 2.88
N ASP A 124 -1.21 -17.49 3.91
CA ASP A 124 -1.62 -16.28 4.63
C ASP A 124 -0.54 -15.19 4.58
N ILE A 125 0.03 -14.95 3.40
CA ILE A 125 0.88 -13.78 3.20
C ILE A 125 0.02 -12.53 3.28
N VAL A 126 0.38 -11.66 4.22
CA VAL A 126 -0.34 -10.41 4.51
C VAL A 126 0.66 -9.26 4.54
N PHE A 127 0.25 -8.11 4.02
CA PHE A 127 1.03 -6.89 4.12
C PHE A 127 0.23 -5.78 4.79
N PHE A 128 0.90 -4.98 5.62
CA PHE A 128 0.32 -3.76 6.18
C PHE A 128 0.95 -2.54 5.55
N ILE A 129 0.15 -1.50 5.37
CA ILE A 129 0.59 -0.23 4.82
C ILE A 129 -0.12 0.91 5.53
N LYS A 130 0.64 1.94 5.87
CA LYS A 130 0.11 3.19 6.39
C LYS A 130 0.04 4.19 5.25
N THR A 131 -1.04 4.93 5.11
CA THR A 131 -1.20 5.99 4.11
C THR A 131 -1.37 7.35 4.80
N SER A 132 -1.46 8.41 4.01
CA SER A 132 -1.80 9.75 4.49
C SER A 132 -3.08 10.24 3.82
N GLY A 133 -4.02 10.74 4.61
CA GLY A 133 -5.28 11.31 4.11
C GLY A 133 -6.32 10.26 3.72
N ASP A 134 -7.44 10.74 3.18
CA ASP A 134 -8.57 9.90 2.79
C ASP A 134 -8.24 9.12 1.52
N VAL A 135 -7.82 7.86 1.71
CA VAL A 135 -7.62 6.92 0.61
C VAL A 135 -8.94 6.19 0.36
N ILE A 136 -9.68 6.63 -0.67
CA ILE A 136 -10.95 6.02 -1.06
C ILE A 136 -10.73 4.59 -1.56
N ASP A 137 -9.71 4.38 -2.41
CA ASP A 137 -9.32 3.07 -2.91
C ASP A 137 -7.80 2.99 -3.11
N LEU A 138 -7.13 2.25 -2.23
CA LEU A 138 -5.67 2.09 -2.27
C LEU A 138 -5.22 1.29 -3.51
N THR A 139 -6.06 0.40 -4.05
CA THR A 139 -5.71 -0.43 -5.22
C THR A 139 -5.54 0.39 -6.49
N SER A 140 -6.08 1.61 -6.53
CA SER A 140 -5.88 2.57 -7.62
C SER A 140 -4.50 3.25 -7.60
N TYR A 141 -3.85 3.31 -6.42
CA TYR A 141 -2.58 4.02 -6.26
C TYR A 141 -1.36 3.12 -6.16
N ILE A 142 -1.52 1.90 -5.65
CA ILE A 142 -0.45 0.92 -5.53
C ILE A 142 -0.80 -0.36 -6.29
N LYS A 143 0.18 -0.90 -7.01
CA LYS A 143 0.05 -2.15 -7.77
C LYS A 143 1.08 -3.16 -7.29
N LEU A 144 0.72 -4.43 -7.31
CA LEU A 144 1.62 -5.54 -7.04
C LEU A 144 1.92 -6.24 -8.36
N TYR A 145 3.19 -6.33 -8.72
CA TYR A 145 3.63 -7.05 -9.91
C TYR A 145 4.44 -8.29 -9.53
N GLU A 146 4.28 -9.34 -10.33
CA GLU A 146 5.21 -10.46 -10.42
C GLU A 146 6.23 -10.16 -11.52
N PHE A 147 7.50 -10.07 -11.10
CA PHE A 147 8.64 -9.80 -11.97
C PHE A 147 9.28 -11.11 -12.41
N VAL A 148 9.83 -11.12 -13.63
CA VAL A 148 10.57 -12.26 -14.17
C VAL A 148 12.05 -11.89 -14.24
N PRO A 149 12.95 -12.70 -13.67
CA PRO A 149 14.39 -12.53 -13.86
C PRO A 149 14.78 -12.63 -15.34
N VAL A 150 15.54 -11.65 -15.84
CA VAL A 150 16.06 -11.59 -17.21
C VAL A 150 17.54 -11.17 -17.14
N GLY A 151 18.43 -12.15 -17.22
CA GLY A 151 19.86 -11.93 -17.01
C GLY A 151 20.16 -11.46 -15.59
N GLN A 152 20.74 -10.26 -15.45
CA GLN A 152 21.08 -9.65 -14.15
C GLN A 152 19.99 -8.68 -13.63
N LYS A 153 18.82 -8.69 -14.26
CA LYS A 153 17.69 -7.81 -13.95
C LYS A 153 16.44 -8.63 -13.69
N ARG A 154 15.39 -7.94 -13.27
CA ARG A 154 14.03 -8.48 -13.21
C ARG A 154 13.06 -7.48 -13.85
N GLU A 155 12.25 -7.96 -14.77
CA GLU A 155 11.38 -7.13 -15.62
C GLU A 155 9.91 -7.56 -15.50
N VAL A 156 8.99 -6.61 -15.66
CA VAL A 156 7.56 -6.87 -15.85
C VAL A 156 6.99 -5.92 -16.88
N THR A 157 6.04 -6.40 -17.67
CA THR A 157 5.31 -5.61 -18.66
C THR A 157 4.16 -4.86 -18.02
N VAL A 158 4.14 -3.54 -18.19
CA VAL A 158 3.05 -2.70 -17.69
C VAL A 158 2.06 -2.38 -18.79
N THR A 159 2.56 -1.96 -19.94
CA THR A 159 1.74 -1.52 -21.06
C THR A 159 2.31 -2.05 -22.36
N THR A 160 1.43 -2.47 -23.25
CA THR A 160 1.76 -2.73 -24.65
C THR A 160 0.92 -1.81 -25.51
N LYS A 161 1.55 -1.13 -26.47
CA LYS A 161 0.85 -0.37 -27.50
C LYS A 161 0.94 -1.16 -28.79
N GLU A 162 -0.20 -1.51 -29.35
CA GLU A 162 -0.30 -2.22 -30.63
C GLU A 162 0.22 -1.32 -31.77
N GLY A 163 0.90 -1.95 -32.73
CA GLY A 163 1.39 -1.30 -33.95
C GLY A 163 0.51 -1.62 -35.15
N MET A 164 0.88 -1.10 -36.31
CA MET A 164 0.17 -1.36 -37.57
C MET A 164 0.25 -2.84 -38.00
N LEU A 165 1.32 -3.54 -37.58
CA LEU A 165 1.49 -4.97 -37.79
C LEU A 165 1.15 -5.73 -36.50
N ASN A 166 0.03 -6.45 -36.52
CA ASN A 166 -0.52 -7.17 -35.37
C ASN A 166 0.13 -8.55 -35.18
N ASN A 167 1.25 -8.60 -34.46
CA ASN A 167 1.71 -9.81 -33.80
C ASN A 167 1.72 -9.58 -32.28
N LYS A 168 0.84 -10.29 -31.56
CA LYS A 168 0.82 -10.29 -30.10
C LYS A 168 2.03 -11.06 -29.58
N GLU A 169 2.99 -10.35 -29.02
CA GLU A 169 4.05 -10.94 -28.20
C GLU A 169 3.59 -11.06 -26.76
N GLU A 170 4.07 -12.09 -26.07
CA GLU A 170 3.73 -12.33 -24.68
C GLU A 170 4.25 -11.23 -23.74
N ALA A 171 3.43 -10.92 -22.74
CA ALA A 171 3.82 -10.10 -21.62
C ALA A 171 4.84 -10.87 -20.76
N ILE A 172 5.83 -10.14 -20.24
CA ILE A 172 6.77 -10.66 -19.24
C ILE A 172 6.18 -10.33 -17.87
N GLY A 173 6.07 -11.32 -16.99
CA GLY A 173 5.47 -11.15 -15.67
C GLY A 173 3.98 -10.84 -15.74
N ARG A 174 3.38 -10.47 -14.60
CA ARG A 174 1.95 -10.15 -14.53
C ARG A 174 1.62 -9.21 -13.37
N LEU A 175 0.48 -8.54 -13.50
CA LEU A 175 -0.14 -7.80 -12.41
C LEU A 175 -0.88 -8.79 -11.48
N ILE A 176 -0.67 -8.66 -10.18
CA ILE A 176 -1.35 -9.45 -9.16
C ILE A 176 -2.45 -8.60 -8.53
N SER A 177 -3.68 -9.09 -8.59
CA SER A 177 -4.82 -8.47 -7.92
C SER A 177 -4.76 -8.70 -6.42
N PHE A 178 -5.15 -7.69 -5.65
CA PHE A 178 -5.27 -7.76 -4.21
C PHE A 178 -6.47 -6.91 -3.75
N SER A 179 -6.97 -7.20 -2.56
CA SER A 179 -7.96 -6.36 -1.88
C SER A 179 -7.33 -5.66 -0.68
N VAL A 180 -8.00 -4.62 -0.19
CA VAL A 180 -7.52 -3.82 0.93
C VAL A 180 -8.61 -3.72 1.98
N LYS A 181 -8.23 -3.89 3.23
CA LYS A 181 -9.10 -3.74 4.40
C LYS A 181 -8.48 -2.73 5.36
N MET A 182 -9.23 -1.69 5.72
CA MET A 182 -8.80 -0.79 6.79
C MET A 182 -8.74 -1.56 8.12
N ILE A 183 -7.63 -1.46 8.83
CA ILE A 183 -7.45 -2.08 10.14
C ILE A 183 -7.56 -1.04 11.26
N SER A 184 -6.91 0.12 11.13
CA SER A 184 -7.12 1.32 11.95
C SER A 184 -7.12 2.56 11.06
N LYS A 185 -7.37 3.72 11.66
CA LYS A 185 -7.16 5.01 11.01
C LYS A 185 -5.80 5.03 10.30
N ASP A 186 -5.82 5.36 9.02
CA ASP A 186 -4.66 5.45 8.11
C ASP A 186 -3.86 4.16 7.89
N ASN A 187 -4.26 3.02 8.48
CA ASN A 187 -3.54 1.75 8.35
C ASN A 187 -4.43 0.70 7.71
N TYR A 188 -3.87 0.04 6.71
CA TYR A 188 -4.59 -0.89 5.86
C TYR A 188 -3.85 -2.21 5.77
N GLN A 189 -4.62 -3.29 5.73
CA GLN A 189 -4.16 -4.62 5.41
C GLN A 189 -4.42 -4.90 3.93
N ILE A 190 -3.37 -5.30 3.21
CA ILE A 190 -3.44 -5.84 1.86
C ILE A 190 -3.66 -7.35 1.96
N GLN A 191 -4.69 -7.83 1.29
CA GLN A 191 -5.10 -9.23 1.27
C GLN A 191 -5.01 -9.78 -0.14
N LEU A 192 -4.33 -10.91 -0.28
CA LEU A 192 -4.20 -11.60 -1.56
C LEU A 192 -5.32 -12.65 -1.67
N PRO A 193 -6.01 -12.74 -2.82
CA PRO A 193 -7.10 -13.70 -3.00
C PRO A 193 -6.59 -15.15 -3.05
N GLU A 194 -5.32 -15.33 -3.44
CA GLU A 194 -4.65 -16.61 -3.60
C GLU A 194 -3.25 -16.56 -2.99
N GLN A 195 -2.71 -17.73 -2.68
CA GLN A 195 -1.33 -17.88 -2.26
C GLN A 195 -0.39 -17.46 -3.40
N LEU A 196 0.62 -16.64 -3.07
CA LEU A 196 1.68 -16.34 -4.03
C LEU A 196 2.51 -17.60 -4.31
N ALA A 197 2.77 -17.84 -5.60
CA ALA A 197 3.74 -18.83 -6.02
C ALA A 197 5.16 -18.38 -5.65
N ALA A 198 6.12 -19.29 -5.77
CA ALA A 198 7.53 -18.91 -5.69
C ALA A 198 7.88 -17.98 -6.85
N GLY A 199 8.57 -16.87 -6.57
CA GLY A 199 8.84 -15.84 -7.57
C GLY A 199 9.31 -14.51 -6.98
N GLU A 200 9.48 -13.52 -7.85
CA GLU A 200 9.88 -12.16 -7.50
C GLU A 200 8.68 -11.22 -7.59
N TYR A 201 8.47 -10.42 -6.55
CA TYR A 201 7.31 -9.55 -6.44
C TYR A 201 7.72 -8.14 -6.03
N GLY A 202 6.88 -7.16 -6.36
CA GLY A 202 7.12 -5.78 -5.91
C GLY A 202 5.88 -4.92 -5.93
N PHE A 203 5.72 -4.13 -4.87
CA PHE A 203 4.72 -3.08 -4.83
C PHE A 203 5.25 -1.79 -5.44
N VAL A 204 4.42 -1.15 -6.26
CA VAL A 204 4.76 0.06 -7.01
C VAL A 204 3.67 1.10 -6.85
N TRP A 205 4.05 2.32 -6.47
CA TRP A 205 3.15 3.47 -6.53
C TRP A 205 3.01 3.96 -7.96
N VAL A 206 1.79 3.92 -8.50
CA VAL A 206 1.51 4.26 -9.90
C VAL A 206 2.00 5.66 -10.25
N LYS A 207 1.76 6.63 -9.37
CA LYS A 207 2.22 8.02 -9.55
C LYS A 207 3.74 8.16 -9.69
N ASN A 208 4.51 7.23 -9.14
CA ASN A 208 5.96 7.29 -9.19
C ASN A 208 6.52 6.72 -10.50
N MET A 209 5.71 6.01 -11.29
CA MET A 209 6.16 5.39 -12.56
C MET A 209 6.45 6.44 -13.66
N GLU A 210 6.03 7.68 -13.46
CA GLU A 210 6.36 8.83 -14.32
C GLU A 210 7.75 9.41 -14.02
N LEU A 211 8.34 9.05 -12.87
CA LEU A 211 9.68 9.48 -12.51
C LEU A 211 10.72 8.73 -13.33
N LYS A 212 11.86 9.38 -13.56
CA LYS A 212 13.01 8.76 -14.26
C LYS A 212 13.47 7.49 -13.57
N GLU A 213 13.53 7.53 -12.24
CA GLU A 213 13.82 6.41 -11.35
C GLU A 213 12.84 6.48 -10.18
N PHE A 214 12.40 5.32 -9.70
CA PHE A 214 11.47 5.21 -8.59
C PHE A 214 11.71 3.94 -7.78
N THR A 215 11.19 3.93 -6.56
CA THR A 215 11.30 2.79 -5.66
C THR A 215 10.21 1.76 -5.94
N VAL A 216 10.63 0.50 -6.01
CA VAL A 216 9.77 -0.68 -5.90
C VAL A 216 10.05 -1.32 -4.55
N PHE A 217 8.99 -1.63 -3.80
CA PHE A 217 9.11 -2.39 -2.55
C PHE A 217 9.10 -3.88 -2.86
N ALA A 218 10.28 -4.43 -3.08
CA ALA A 218 10.50 -5.76 -3.63
C ALA A 218 10.65 -6.85 -2.55
N PHE A 219 10.24 -8.06 -2.90
CA PHE A 219 10.43 -9.26 -2.10
C PHE A 219 10.39 -10.53 -2.96
N GLY A 220 11.06 -11.57 -2.50
CA GLY A 220 11.00 -12.92 -3.09
C GLY A 220 10.09 -13.84 -2.29
N ILE A 221 9.43 -14.78 -2.97
CA ILE A 221 8.77 -15.93 -2.35
C ILE A 221 9.54 -17.19 -2.76
N ASP A 222 9.96 -17.97 -1.78
CA ASP A 222 10.66 -19.25 -1.97
C ASP A 222 9.72 -20.44 -1.75
N TRP A 223 9.92 -21.51 -2.50
CA TRP A 223 9.10 -22.73 -2.42
C TRP A 223 9.21 -23.45 -1.06
N LYS A 224 10.37 -23.36 -0.41
CA LYS A 224 10.67 -23.91 0.92
C LYS A 224 11.75 -23.07 1.61
N SER A 225 11.82 -23.17 2.95
CA SER A 225 13.02 -22.79 3.69
C SER A 225 14.20 -23.60 3.14
N SER A 226 15.30 -22.95 2.79
CA SER A 226 16.56 -23.66 2.58
C SER A 226 16.99 -24.19 3.96
N ASP A 227 16.86 -25.50 4.16
CA ASP A 227 17.41 -26.20 5.33
C ASP A 227 18.94 -26.16 5.34
#